data_AF-A0A836VZE7-F1
#
_entry.id   AF-A0A836VZE7-F1
#
_cell.length_a   1.000
_cell.length_b   1.000
_cell.length_c   1.000
_cell.angle_alpha   90.00
_cell.angle_beta   90.00
_cell.angle_gamma   90.00
#
_symmetry.space_group_name_H-M   'P 1'
#
loop_
_entity.id
_entity.type
_entity.pdbx_description
1 polymer ?
#
loop_
_entity_poly.entity_id
_entity_poly.type
_entity_poly.pdbx_seq_one_letter_code
_entity_poly.pdbx_strand_id
1 'polypeptide(L)'
;MSQPLAVESQDLADPNRGMRHSVYVLLLVLYGAIAAAAIVAARPLLSANDRSRWCTVWSLVERGTYQIDEIDSKRIRGKRRWATIDKVRHEGHFYSSKPPLLPTLVAGLYWAIKHTTGLTLLEHTEAVTRTILLLINWGPMMVALVLLVRLVERYVLDDWSRLYLVAAAAFGTLLTPFLITFNNHTVAATSLVFALYPAIGILCEGQRRGRDFALVGFWAAFVCCNELPAALFGVAVFALLWRVCPRKTSIWFIPAAIVPLAAFFFTNYLVTSLVMT
;
A
#
# COMPACT_ATOMS: atom_id res chain seq x y z
N MET A 1 -20.24 22.95 -22.65
CA MET A 1 -21.40 23.17 -21.76
C MET A 1 -22.40 22.06 -22.09
N SER A 2 -22.40 20.97 -21.33
CA SER A 2 -23.36 19.85 -21.48
C SER A 2 -23.20 18.87 -20.30
N GLN A 3 -24.09 19.08 -19.32
CA GLN A 3 -24.66 18.16 -18.31
C GLN A 3 -23.77 17.45 -17.27
N PRO A 4 -23.59 18.06 -16.09
CA PRO A 4 -23.47 17.36 -14.81
C PRO A 4 -24.83 17.00 -14.19
N LEU A 5 -25.92 17.66 -14.60
CA LEU A 5 -27.23 17.58 -13.94
C LEU A 5 -28.01 16.27 -14.18
N ALA A 6 -27.72 15.51 -15.24
CA ALA A 6 -28.51 14.34 -15.62
C ALA A 6 -28.22 13.08 -14.77
N VAL A 7 -26.98 12.92 -14.30
CA VAL A 7 -26.57 11.77 -13.46
C VAL A 7 -27.14 11.91 -12.04
N GLU A 8 -27.15 13.13 -11.51
CA GLU A 8 -27.62 13.40 -10.14
C GLU A 8 -29.15 13.27 -10.02
N SER A 9 -29.90 13.54 -11.10
CA SER A 9 -31.36 13.35 -11.14
C SER A 9 -31.82 11.88 -11.25
N GLN A 10 -30.99 10.97 -11.77
CA GLN A 10 -31.31 9.54 -11.84
C GLN A 10 -31.05 8.80 -10.52
N ASP A 11 -30.10 9.30 -9.71
CA ASP A 11 -29.61 8.66 -8.48
C ASP A 11 -30.58 8.78 -7.28
N LEU A 12 -31.55 9.71 -7.35
CA LEU A 12 -32.62 9.89 -6.35
C LEU A 12 -33.87 9.04 -6.65
N ALA A 13 -33.96 8.43 -7.84
CA ALA A 13 -35.12 7.66 -8.30
C ALA A 13 -34.87 6.14 -8.38
N ASP A 14 -33.67 5.67 -8.02
CA ASP A 14 -33.33 4.24 -8.03
C ASP A 14 -33.90 3.52 -6.78
N PRO A 15 -34.98 2.73 -6.92
CA PRO A 15 -35.63 2.07 -5.78
C PRO A 15 -34.74 1.02 -5.12
N ASN A 16 -33.71 0.51 -5.83
CA ASN A 16 -32.84 -0.55 -5.33
C ASN A 16 -31.61 -0.02 -4.59
N ARG A 17 -31.35 1.30 -4.62
CA ARG A 17 -30.13 1.91 -4.07
C ARG A 17 -29.89 1.56 -2.60
N GLY A 18 -30.94 1.59 -1.78
CA GLY A 18 -30.84 1.27 -0.34
C GLY A 18 -30.45 -0.19 -0.08
N MET A 19 -31.06 -1.11 -0.82
CA MET A 19 -30.72 -2.54 -0.77
C MET A 19 -29.28 -2.75 -1.26
N ARG A 20 -28.90 -2.15 -2.39
CA ARG A 20 -27.56 -2.27 -2.98
C ARG A 20 -26.46 -1.75 -2.05
N HIS A 21 -26.65 -0.59 -1.44
CA HIS A 21 -25.74 -0.06 -0.42
C HIS A 21 -25.60 -1.02 0.78
N SER A 22 -26.69 -1.63 1.22
CA SER A 22 -26.66 -2.62 2.30
C SER A 22 -25.84 -3.85 1.90
N VAL A 23 -25.95 -4.30 0.64
CA VAL A 23 -25.13 -5.38 0.10
C VAL A 23 -23.65 -4.98 0.04
N TYR A 24 -23.30 -3.75 -0.36
CA TYR A 24 -21.89 -3.32 -0.30
C TYR A 24 -21.33 -3.33 1.11
N VAL A 25 -22.09 -2.79 2.07
CA VAL A 25 -21.66 -2.80 3.47
C VAL A 25 -21.44 -4.25 3.93
N LEU A 26 -22.37 -5.16 3.61
CA LEU A 26 -22.21 -6.58 3.93
C LEU A 26 -20.95 -7.19 3.30
N LEU A 27 -20.71 -6.95 2.01
CA LEU A 27 -19.53 -7.47 1.30
C LEU A 27 -18.23 -6.92 1.91
N LEU A 28 -18.17 -5.62 2.20
CA LEU A 28 -17.01 -4.98 2.81
C LEU A 28 -16.77 -5.47 4.24
N VAL A 29 -17.82 -5.61 5.06
CA VAL A 29 -17.71 -6.12 6.42
C VAL A 29 -17.26 -7.57 6.41
N LEU A 30 -17.84 -8.41 5.56
CA LEU A 30 -17.46 -9.81 5.42
C LEU A 30 -16.01 -9.96 4.98
N TYR A 31 -15.62 -9.25 3.92
CA TYR A 31 -14.23 -9.23 3.45
C TYR A 31 -13.27 -8.76 4.54
N GLY A 32 -13.58 -7.62 5.16
CA GLY A 32 -12.77 -7.01 6.20
C GLY A 32 -12.58 -7.94 7.40
N ALA A 33 -13.65 -8.61 7.84
CA ALA A 33 -13.61 -9.58 8.93
C ALA A 33 -12.76 -10.81 8.57
N ILE A 34 -12.97 -11.40 7.37
CA ILE A 34 -12.18 -12.55 6.91
C ILE A 34 -10.70 -12.18 6.79
N ALA A 35 -10.39 -11.04 6.19
CA ALA A 35 -9.02 -10.58 6.00
C ALA A 35 -8.31 -10.28 7.34
N ALA A 36 -8.99 -9.60 8.27
CA ALA A 36 -8.44 -9.33 9.60
C ALA A 36 -8.22 -10.64 10.38
N ALA A 37 -9.20 -11.54 10.37
CA ALA A 37 -9.09 -12.84 11.02
C ALA A 37 -7.93 -13.66 10.41
N ALA A 38 -7.74 -13.63 9.10
CA ALA A 38 -6.62 -14.29 8.43
C ALA A 38 -5.27 -13.75 8.90
N ILE A 39 -5.13 -12.42 9.06
CA ILE A 39 -3.90 -11.81 9.61
C ILE A 39 -3.69 -12.25 11.07
N VAL A 40 -4.73 -12.24 11.89
CA VAL A 40 -4.65 -12.63 13.30
C VAL A 40 -4.31 -14.12 13.47
N ALA A 41 -4.81 -14.98 12.57
CA ALA A 41 -4.50 -16.41 12.58
C ALA A 41 -3.14 -16.75 11.94
N ALA A 42 -2.58 -15.85 11.13
CA ALA A 42 -1.33 -16.11 10.43
C ALA A 42 -0.15 -16.26 11.40
N ARG A 43 0.74 -17.22 11.09
CA ARG A 43 2.06 -17.28 11.71
C ARG A 43 2.89 -16.12 11.15
N PRO A 44 3.65 -15.38 11.97
CA PRO A 44 4.58 -14.37 11.46
C PRO A 44 5.69 -14.98 10.62
N LEU A 45 6.38 -14.14 9.82
CA LEU A 45 7.65 -14.48 9.19
C LEU A 45 7.52 -15.65 8.16
N LEU A 46 6.44 -15.65 7.38
CA LEU A 46 5.97 -16.80 6.57
C LEU A 46 6.95 -17.23 5.48
N SER A 47 7.70 -16.30 4.90
CA SER A 47 8.61 -16.57 3.80
C SER A 47 9.97 -15.89 4.00
N ALA A 48 10.98 -16.32 3.24
CA ALA A 48 12.27 -15.63 3.22
C ALA A 48 12.11 -14.15 2.78
N ASN A 49 11.24 -13.92 1.81
CA ASN A 49 10.89 -12.62 1.29
C ASN A 49 10.28 -11.69 2.37
N ASP A 50 9.33 -12.22 3.15
CA ASP A 50 8.70 -11.56 4.31
C ASP A 50 9.75 -11.27 5.40
N ARG A 51 10.51 -12.30 5.81
CA ARG A 51 11.57 -12.19 6.82
C ARG A 51 12.64 -11.16 6.49
N SER A 52 13.02 -11.05 5.22
CA SER A 52 14.04 -10.11 4.77
C SER A 52 13.65 -8.65 5.06
N ARG A 53 12.38 -8.29 4.86
CA ARG A 53 11.87 -6.96 5.20
C ARG A 53 11.81 -6.75 6.71
N TRP A 54 11.32 -7.73 7.46
CA TRP A 54 11.26 -7.66 8.93
C TRP A 54 12.65 -7.55 9.57
N CYS A 55 13.67 -8.20 9.00
CA CYS A 55 15.04 -8.06 9.47
C CYS A 55 15.55 -6.62 9.31
N THR A 56 15.19 -5.95 8.22
CA THR A 56 15.52 -4.53 8.01
C THR A 56 14.81 -3.65 9.05
N VAL A 57 13.50 -3.89 9.27
CA VAL A 57 12.69 -3.18 10.29
C VAL A 57 13.33 -3.31 11.67
N TRP A 58 13.68 -4.53 12.07
CA TRP A 58 14.32 -4.80 13.35
C TRP A 58 15.67 -4.09 13.46
N SER A 59 16.52 -4.21 12.43
CA SER A 59 17.89 -3.67 12.48
C SER A 59 17.91 -2.15 12.53
N LEU A 60 17.00 -1.48 11.81
CA LEU A 60 16.87 -0.02 11.87
C LEU A 60 16.47 0.45 13.27
N VAL A 61 15.52 -0.22 13.92
CA VAL A 61 15.01 0.23 15.23
C VAL A 61 15.91 -0.20 16.40
N GLU A 62 16.51 -1.39 16.33
CA GLU A 62 17.29 -1.96 17.44
C GLU A 62 18.79 -1.69 17.34
N ARG A 63 19.29 -1.38 16.13
CA ARG A 63 20.73 -1.20 15.87
C ARG A 63 21.06 0.07 15.08
N GLY A 64 20.06 0.80 14.58
CA GLY A 64 20.30 2.01 13.80
C GLY A 64 21.02 1.74 12.48
N THR A 65 20.91 0.52 11.92
CA THR A 65 21.62 0.11 10.69
C THR A 65 20.73 -0.72 9.78
N TYR A 66 21.07 -0.75 8.48
CA TYR A 66 20.47 -1.63 7.50
C TYR A 66 21.10 -3.04 7.48
N GLN A 67 22.19 -3.24 8.21
CA GLN A 67 22.85 -4.54 8.34
C GLN A 67 21.95 -5.52 9.11
N ILE A 68 21.67 -6.68 8.51
CA ILE A 68 20.77 -7.70 9.08
C ILE A 68 21.51 -8.90 9.68
N ASP A 69 22.84 -8.85 9.78
CA ASP A 69 23.70 -9.96 10.20
C ASP A 69 23.27 -10.58 11.55
N GLU A 70 23.02 -9.73 12.56
CA GLU A 70 22.65 -10.20 13.89
C GLU A 70 21.32 -10.95 13.85
N ILE A 71 20.28 -10.32 13.30
CA ILE A 71 18.93 -10.87 13.34
C ILE A 71 18.79 -12.11 12.45
N ASP A 72 19.46 -12.15 11.30
CA ASP A 72 19.49 -13.29 10.39
C ASP A 72 20.17 -14.52 11.02
N SER A 73 21.22 -14.31 11.82
CA SER A 73 21.96 -15.38 12.49
C SER A 73 21.36 -15.79 13.85
N LYS A 74 20.52 -14.94 14.44
CA LYS A 74 19.95 -15.13 15.79
C LYS A 74 19.18 -16.44 15.93
N ARG A 75 19.50 -17.20 16.98
CA ARG A 75 18.75 -18.40 17.38
C ARG A 75 17.80 -18.06 18.52
N ILE A 76 16.51 -18.26 18.29
CA ILE A 76 15.46 -18.09 19.29
C ILE A 76 14.85 -19.47 19.52
N ARG A 77 14.97 -19.97 20.76
CA ARG A 77 14.57 -21.34 21.14
C ARG A 77 15.20 -22.40 20.21
N GLY A 78 16.50 -22.26 19.97
CA GLY A 78 17.31 -23.17 19.12
C GLY A 78 17.13 -23.01 17.61
N LYS A 79 16.14 -22.24 17.14
CA LYS A 79 15.81 -22.09 15.71
C LYS A 79 16.18 -20.70 15.18
N ARG A 80 16.67 -20.64 13.94
CA ARG A 80 16.91 -19.38 13.21
C ARG A 80 15.63 -18.87 12.55
N ARG A 81 14.63 -18.49 13.36
CA ARG A 81 13.29 -18.10 12.86
C ARG A 81 13.30 -16.88 11.93
N TRP A 82 14.32 -16.04 12.02
CA TRP A 82 14.45 -14.81 11.25
C TRP A 82 15.35 -14.95 10.02
N ALA A 83 16.04 -16.08 9.86
CA ALA A 83 16.97 -16.29 8.74
C ALA A 83 16.28 -16.20 7.38
N THR A 84 16.90 -15.48 6.45
CA THR A 84 16.39 -15.30 5.09
C THR A 84 17.43 -15.65 4.04
N ILE A 85 16.97 -16.21 2.92
CA ILE A 85 17.78 -16.37 1.70
C ILE A 85 17.71 -15.11 0.81
N ASP A 86 16.73 -14.24 1.02
CA ASP A 86 16.47 -13.03 0.22
C ASP A 86 17.36 -11.88 0.70
N LYS A 87 18.67 -12.06 0.65
CA LYS A 87 19.68 -11.10 1.13
C LYS A 87 20.85 -10.99 0.17
N VAL A 88 21.53 -9.86 0.23
CA VAL A 88 22.76 -9.58 -0.52
C VAL A 88 23.91 -9.37 0.45
N ARG A 89 25.12 -9.74 0.05
CA ARG A 89 26.33 -9.51 0.83
C ARG A 89 27.10 -8.35 0.22
N HIS A 90 27.46 -7.38 1.05
CA HIS A 90 28.24 -6.23 0.64
C HIS A 90 29.19 -5.83 1.78
N GLU A 91 30.47 -5.62 1.48
CA GLU A 91 31.52 -5.28 2.47
C GLU A 91 31.50 -6.15 3.73
N GLY A 92 31.34 -7.47 3.54
CA GLY A 92 31.33 -8.43 4.64
C GLY A 92 30.00 -8.56 5.38
N HIS A 93 29.07 -7.62 5.21
CA HIS A 93 27.76 -7.58 5.87
C HIS A 93 26.61 -8.06 4.99
N PHE A 94 25.53 -8.55 5.62
CA PHE A 94 24.28 -8.91 4.95
C PHE A 94 23.26 -7.79 5.01
N TYR A 95 22.60 -7.55 3.87
CA TYR A 95 21.50 -6.60 3.71
C TYR A 95 20.29 -7.30 3.09
N SER A 96 19.09 -6.76 3.29
CA SER A 96 17.90 -7.23 2.58
C SER A 96 18.06 -7.02 1.07
N SER A 97 17.63 -8.00 0.27
CA SER A 97 17.53 -7.84 -1.20
C SER A 97 16.32 -7.00 -1.64
N LYS A 98 15.48 -6.54 -0.71
CA LYS A 98 14.24 -5.82 -1.02
C LYS A 98 14.49 -4.31 -1.02
N PRO A 99 13.76 -3.53 -1.83
CA PRO A 99 13.88 -2.08 -1.80
C PRO A 99 13.66 -1.53 -0.38
N PRO A 100 14.54 -0.64 0.11
CA PRO A 100 14.57 -0.26 1.52
C PRO A 100 13.48 0.72 1.94
N LEU A 101 12.85 1.45 1.01
CA LEU A 101 11.84 2.45 1.32
C LEU A 101 10.73 1.91 2.23
N LEU A 102 10.06 0.84 1.80
CA LEU A 102 8.91 0.30 2.53
C LEU A 102 9.31 -0.25 3.92
N PRO A 103 10.36 -1.09 4.06
CA PRO A 103 10.88 -1.48 5.38
C PRO A 103 11.28 -0.29 6.27
N THR A 104 11.79 0.80 5.70
CA THR A 104 12.15 2.01 6.48
C THR A 104 10.91 2.72 7.03
N LEU A 105 9.86 2.87 6.23
CA LEU A 105 8.59 3.42 6.71
C LEU A 105 7.99 2.54 7.82
N VAL A 106 8.06 1.22 7.66
CA VAL A 106 7.57 0.26 8.65
C VAL A 106 8.45 0.23 9.91
N ALA A 107 9.74 0.51 9.81
CA ALA A 107 10.61 0.74 10.98
C ALA A 107 10.11 1.90 11.84
N GLY A 108 9.61 2.98 11.22
CA GLY A 108 8.95 4.07 11.95
C GLY A 108 7.70 3.61 12.73
N LEU A 109 6.86 2.75 12.12
CA LEU A 109 5.70 2.18 12.80
C LEU A 109 6.10 1.27 13.95
N TYR A 110 7.09 0.39 13.75
CA TYR A 110 7.61 -0.47 14.81
C TYR A 110 8.20 0.36 15.96
N TRP A 111 8.99 1.39 15.64
CA TRP A 111 9.53 2.32 16.62
C TRP A 111 8.42 2.95 17.47
N ALA A 112 7.34 3.42 16.84
CA ALA A 112 6.20 3.99 17.56
C ALA A 112 5.51 2.97 18.48
N ILE A 113 5.26 1.75 17.98
CA ILE A 113 4.67 0.66 18.80
C ILE A 113 5.56 0.37 20.00
N LYS A 114 6.86 0.19 19.79
CA LYS A 114 7.81 -0.13 20.85
C LYS A 114 7.85 0.96 21.93
N HIS A 115 7.91 2.24 21.54
CA HIS A 115 8.03 3.34 22.51
C HIS A 115 6.73 3.67 23.24
N THR A 116 5.58 3.33 22.66
CA THR A 116 4.27 3.59 23.29
C THR A 116 3.75 2.42 24.13
N THR A 117 4.11 1.18 23.79
CA THR A 117 3.57 -0.03 24.43
C THR A 117 4.61 -0.92 25.10
N GLY A 118 5.91 -0.71 24.81
CA GLY A 118 6.99 -1.61 25.23
C GLY A 118 7.11 -2.90 24.41
N LEU A 119 6.20 -3.16 23.45
CA LEU A 119 6.22 -4.40 22.67
C LEU A 119 7.38 -4.42 21.67
N THR A 120 8.23 -5.46 21.76
CA THR A 120 9.38 -5.67 20.88
C THR A 120 9.11 -6.76 19.84
N LEU A 121 9.73 -6.66 18.66
CA LEU A 121 9.61 -7.67 17.59
C LEU A 121 10.12 -9.06 18.00
N LEU A 122 11.09 -9.14 18.92
CA LEU A 122 11.66 -10.43 19.34
C LEU A 122 10.82 -11.14 20.39
N GLU A 123 10.31 -10.42 21.37
CA GLU A 123 9.55 -11.01 22.48
C GLU A 123 8.07 -11.14 22.11
N HIS A 124 7.54 -10.21 21.31
CA HIS A 124 6.13 -10.08 20.98
C HIS A 124 5.90 -10.15 19.46
N THR A 125 6.65 -11.02 18.76
CA THR A 125 6.64 -11.11 17.29
C THR A 125 5.23 -11.16 16.71
N GLU A 126 4.36 -12.02 17.25
CA GLU A 126 2.99 -12.19 16.77
C GLU A 126 2.17 -10.90 16.89
N ALA A 127 2.13 -10.29 18.07
CA ALA A 127 1.38 -9.07 18.31
C ALA A 127 1.88 -7.93 17.41
N VAL A 128 3.19 -7.68 17.40
CA VAL A 128 3.78 -6.54 16.66
C VAL A 128 3.60 -6.72 15.15
N THR A 129 3.90 -7.90 14.59
CA THR A 129 3.77 -8.12 13.15
C THR A 129 2.32 -8.05 12.70
N ARG A 130 1.37 -8.65 13.42
CA ARG A 130 -0.06 -8.61 13.10
C ARG A 130 -0.61 -7.18 13.15
N THR A 131 -0.27 -6.42 14.19
CA THR A 131 -0.69 -5.01 14.30
C THR A 131 -0.17 -4.19 13.13
N ILE A 132 1.10 -4.34 12.77
CA ILE A 132 1.67 -3.62 11.61
C ILE A 132 0.99 -4.05 10.32
N LEU A 133 0.76 -5.35 10.09
CA LEU A 133 0.07 -5.84 8.89
C LEU A 133 -1.38 -5.32 8.80
N LEU A 134 -2.08 -5.20 9.93
CA LEU A 134 -3.40 -4.55 9.96
C LEU A 134 -3.31 -3.08 9.52
N LEU A 135 -2.24 -2.37 9.89
CA LEU A 135 -2.04 -0.97 9.53
C LEU A 135 -1.61 -0.76 8.08
N ILE A 136 -0.68 -1.57 7.56
CA ILE A 136 -0.07 -1.34 6.25
C ILE A 136 -0.76 -2.10 5.11
N ASN A 137 -1.45 -3.20 5.41
CA ASN A 137 -2.15 -4.01 4.42
C ASN A 137 -3.66 -3.87 4.55
N TRP A 138 -4.23 -4.26 5.71
CA TRP A 138 -5.68 -4.35 5.88
C TRP A 138 -6.38 -2.99 5.81
N GLY A 139 -5.92 -2.00 6.56
CA GLY A 139 -6.52 -0.67 6.60
C GLY A 139 -6.56 -0.02 5.21
N PRO A 140 -5.42 0.10 4.50
CA PRO A 140 -5.37 0.63 3.14
C PRO A 140 -6.24 -0.17 2.16
N MET A 141 -6.33 -1.50 2.31
CA MET A 141 -7.20 -2.33 1.47
C MET A 141 -8.68 -1.98 1.68
N MET A 142 -9.12 -1.81 2.93
CA MET A 142 -10.50 -1.41 3.21
C MET A 142 -10.83 -0.05 2.61
N VAL A 143 -9.92 0.93 2.72
CA VAL A 143 -10.10 2.23 2.09
C VAL A 143 -10.14 2.10 0.57
N ALA A 144 -9.26 1.31 -0.03
CA ALA A 144 -9.24 1.08 -1.48
C ALA A 144 -10.55 0.48 -1.99
N LEU A 145 -11.10 -0.52 -1.29
CA LEU A 145 -12.40 -1.11 -1.63
C LEU A 145 -13.55 -0.11 -1.52
N VAL A 146 -13.56 0.75 -0.49
CA VAL A 146 -14.56 1.82 -0.38
C VAL A 146 -14.46 2.80 -1.55
N LEU A 147 -13.25 3.17 -1.97
CA LEU A 147 -13.05 4.05 -3.12
C LEU A 147 -13.48 3.37 -4.43
N LEU A 148 -13.23 2.07 -4.59
CA LEU A 148 -13.71 1.30 -5.73
C LEU A 148 -15.24 1.22 -5.76
N VAL A 149 -15.90 0.97 -4.63
CA VAL A 149 -17.37 1.01 -4.53
C VAL A 149 -17.91 2.37 -4.97
N ARG A 150 -17.28 3.48 -4.55
CA ARG A 150 -17.67 4.83 -4.98
C ARG A 150 -17.49 5.07 -6.47
N LEU A 151 -16.44 4.51 -7.09
CA LEU A 151 -16.25 4.59 -8.54
C LEU A 151 -17.28 3.73 -9.27
N VAL A 152 -17.54 2.53 -8.78
CA VAL A 152 -18.53 1.60 -9.36
C VAL A 152 -19.92 2.21 -9.32
N GLU A 153 -20.37 2.73 -8.17
CA GLU A 153 -21.67 3.43 -8.06
C GLU A 153 -21.79 4.57 -9.07
N ARG A 154 -20.69 5.30 -9.28
CA ARG A 154 -20.70 6.49 -10.11
C ARG A 154 -20.73 6.21 -11.61
N TYR A 155 -20.07 5.14 -12.06
CA TYR A 155 -19.79 4.93 -13.48
C TYR A 155 -20.44 3.69 -14.11
N VAL A 156 -20.84 2.73 -13.30
CA VAL A 156 -21.51 1.51 -13.78
C VAL A 156 -23.01 1.76 -13.74
N LEU A 157 -23.76 1.29 -14.73
CA LEU A 157 -25.17 1.64 -14.92
C LEU A 157 -26.15 0.60 -14.35
N ASP A 158 -25.81 -0.69 -14.43
CA ASP A 158 -26.67 -1.79 -13.99
C ASP A 158 -26.21 -2.40 -12.66
N ASP A 159 -27.18 -2.82 -11.85
CA ASP A 159 -26.93 -3.33 -10.49
C ASP A 159 -26.12 -4.61 -10.48
N TRP A 160 -26.33 -5.48 -11.47
CA TRP A 160 -25.61 -6.74 -11.54
C TRP A 160 -24.11 -6.51 -11.71
N SER A 161 -23.72 -5.70 -12.69
CA SER A 161 -22.32 -5.34 -12.92
C SER A 161 -21.72 -4.63 -11.71
N ARG A 162 -22.47 -3.76 -11.03
CA ARG A 162 -21.97 -3.10 -9.82
C ARG A 162 -21.65 -4.10 -8.72
N LEU A 163 -22.60 -4.98 -8.39
CA LEU A 163 -22.44 -5.99 -7.35
C LEU A 163 -21.32 -6.98 -7.71
N TYR A 164 -21.29 -7.42 -8.97
CA TYR A 164 -20.25 -8.30 -9.49
C TYR A 164 -18.86 -7.68 -9.36
N LEU A 165 -18.68 -6.43 -9.78
CA LEU A 165 -17.38 -5.75 -9.70
C LEU A 165 -16.90 -5.55 -8.26
N VAL A 166 -17.78 -5.18 -7.34
CA VAL A 166 -17.43 -5.04 -5.91
C VAL A 166 -17.09 -6.40 -5.31
N ALA A 167 -17.87 -7.45 -5.61
CA ALA A 167 -17.59 -8.80 -5.16
C ALA A 167 -16.28 -9.35 -5.73
N ALA A 168 -16.00 -9.11 -7.02
CA ALA A 168 -14.76 -9.50 -7.67
C ALA A 168 -13.55 -8.75 -7.12
N ALA A 169 -13.68 -7.44 -6.84
CA ALA A 169 -12.62 -6.65 -6.22
C ALA A 169 -12.29 -7.16 -4.80
N ALA A 170 -13.30 -7.54 -4.02
CA ALA A 170 -13.11 -8.08 -2.68
C ALA A 170 -12.60 -9.53 -2.68
N PHE A 171 -13.23 -10.43 -3.42
CA PHE A 171 -13.03 -11.88 -3.29
C PHE A 171 -12.35 -12.54 -4.49
N GLY A 172 -12.29 -11.86 -5.63
CA GLY A 172 -11.77 -12.40 -6.90
C GLY A 172 -10.31 -12.09 -7.18
N THR A 173 -9.56 -11.53 -6.21
CA THR A 173 -8.15 -11.16 -6.40
C THR A 173 -7.21 -11.99 -5.54
N LEU A 174 -5.96 -12.12 -6.00
CA LEU A 174 -4.88 -12.69 -5.21
C LEU A 174 -4.35 -11.73 -4.13
N LEU A 175 -4.97 -10.57 -3.90
CA LEU A 175 -4.50 -9.60 -2.90
C LEU A 175 -4.76 -10.08 -1.47
N THR A 176 -5.84 -10.83 -1.23
CA THR A 176 -6.20 -11.37 0.09
C THR A 176 -5.08 -12.22 0.72
N PRO A 177 -4.50 -13.22 0.03
CA PRO A 177 -3.38 -13.97 0.60
C PRO A 177 -2.10 -13.12 0.78
N PHE A 178 -1.93 -12.00 0.07
CA PHE A 178 -0.81 -11.09 0.34
C PHE A 178 -1.00 -10.32 1.65
N LEU A 179 -2.24 -10.06 2.11
CA LEU A 179 -2.51 -9.27 3.32
C LEU A 179 -1.83 -9.84 4.58
N ILE A 180 -1.62 -11.16 4.65
CA ILE A 180 -1.01 -11.84 5.81
C ILE A 180 0.52 -11.81 5.82
N THR A 181 1.16 -11.16 4.84
CA THR A 181 2.63 -11.08 4.71
C THR A 181 3.10 -9.63 4.56
N PHE A 182 4.32 -9.33 5.00
CA PHE A 182 4.94 -8.05 4.70
C PHE A 182 5.48 -8.04 3.26
N ASN A 183 4.72 -7.40 2.38
CA ASN A 183 4.96 -7.38 0.94
C ASN A 183 4.73 -5.98 0.35
N ASN A 184 5.29 -5.75 -0.84
CA ASN A 184 5.13 -4.50 -1.59
C ASN A 184 3.91 -4.51 -2.52
N HIS A 185 3.37 -5.68 -2.88
CA HIS A 185 2.26 -5.81 -3.82
C HIS A 185 0.95 -5.21 -3.28
N THR A 186 0.57 -5.50 -2.03
CA THR A 186 -0.62 -4.91 -1.38
C THR A 186 -0.50 -3.39 -1.30
N VAL A 187 0.68 -2.89 -0.92
CA VAL A 187 0.95 -1.46 -0.78
C VAL A 187 0.87 -0.78 -2.15
N ALA A 188 1.46 -1.37 -3.19
CA ALA A 188 1.37 -0.87 -4.56
C ALA A 188 -0.09 -0.89 -5.08
N ALA A 189 -0.82 -1.98 -4.87
CA ALA A 189 -2.20 -2.11 -5.35
C ALA A 189 -3.15 -1.09 -4.70
N THR A 190 -3.07 -0.90 -3.38
CA THR A 190 -3.90 0.09 -2.68
C THR A 190 -3.53 1.52 -3.06
N SER A 191 -2.24 1.82 -3.20
CA SER A 191 -1.74 3.11 -3.70
C SER A 191 -2.22 3.41 -5.12
N LEU A 192 -2.28 2.40 -5.99
CA LEU A 192 -2.81 2.55 -7.35
C LEU A 192 -4.27 2.98 -7.31
N VAL A 193 -5.10 2.38 -6.45
CA VAL A 193 -6.50 2.79 -6.28
C VAL A 193 -6.59 4.21 -5.71
N PHE A 194 -5.73 4.57 -4.76
CA PHE A 194 -5.67 5.92 -4.19
C PHE A 194 -5.28 6.99 -5.22
N ALA A 195 -4.47 6.63 -6.22
CA ALA A 195 -4.16 7.48 -7.36
C ALA A 195 -5.32 7.52 -8.37
N LEU A 196 -5.91 6.36 -8.70
CA LEU A 196 -6.99 6.26 -9.69
C LEU A 196 -8.22 7.05 -9.30
N TYR A 197 -8.63 7.02 -8.03
CA TYR A 197 -9.85 7.68 -7.57
C TYR A 197 -9.91 9.19 -7.93
N PRO A 198 -8.95 10.03 -7.52
CA PRO A 198 -8.90 11.43 -7.96
C PRO A 198 -8.52 11.59 -9.44
N ALA A 199 -7.72 10.68 -10.03
CA ALA A 199 -7.37 10.77 -11.45
C ALA A 199 -8.61 10.66 -12.34
N ILE A 200 -9.53 9.75 -12.03
CA ILE A 200 -10.80 9.60 -12.75
C ILE A 200 -11.64 10.88 -12.62
N GLY A 201 -11.72 11.48 -11.43
CA GLY A 201 -12.39 12.77 -11.26
C GLY A 201 -11.81 13.90 -12.13
N ILE A 202 -10.47 13.94 -12.28
CA ILE A 202 -9.80 14.91 -13.16
C ILE A 202 -10.10 14.60 -14.64
N LEU A 203 -9.97 13.35 -15.05
CA LEU A 203 -10.03 12.93 -16.45
C LEU A 203 -11.46 12.91 -17.00
N CYS A 204 -12.42 12.42 -16.21
CA CYS A 204 -13.77 12.14 -16.66
C CYS A 204 -14.78 13.24 -16.27
N GLU A 205 -14.56 13.95 -15.16
CA GLU A 205 -15.54 14.93 -14.63
C GLU A 205 -15.06 16.38 -14.76
N GLY A 206 -13.87 16.59 -15.33
CA GLY A 206 -13.31 17.93 -15.46
C GLY A 206 -12.90 18.56 -14.13
N GLN A 207 -12.73 17.79 -13.04
CA GLN A 207 -12.25 18.34 -11.77
C GLN A 207 -10.86 18.94 -11.92
N ARG A 208 -10.65 20.13 -11.33
CA ARG A 208 -9.36 20.83 -11.40
C ARG A 208 -8.85 21.23 -10.01
N ARG A 209 -9.17 20.53 -8.92
CA ARG A 209 -8.65 20.92 -7.60
C ARG A 209 -7.17 20.55 -7.50
N GLY A 210 -6.33 21.45 -6.96
CA GLY A 210 -4.88 21.21 -6.84
C GLY A 210 -4.55 19.97 -6.00
N ARG A 211 -5.30 19.77 -4.91
CA ARG A 211 -5.20 18.58 -4.05
C ARG A 211 -5.35 17.28 -4.82
N ASP A 212 -6.23 17.20 -5.81
CA ASP A 212 -6.45 15.98 -6.57
C ASP A 212 -5.20 15.63 -7.38
N PHE A 213 -4.58 16.62 -8.04
CA PHE A 213 -3.31 16.43 -8.76
C PHE A 213 -2.18 16.01 -7.82
N ALA A 214 -2.10 16.59 -6.62
CA ALA A 214 -1.11 16.22 -5.62
C ALA A 214 -1.31 14.77 -5.13
N LEU A 215 -2.55 14.37 -4.85
CA LEU A 215 -2.88 12.99 -4.45
C LEU A 215 -2.50 12.00 -5.55
N VAL A 216 -2.84 12.28 -6.81
CA VAL A 216 -2.45 11.44 -7.93
C VAL A 216 -0.93 11.35 -8.04
N GLY A 217 -0.22 12.48 -7.97
CA GLY A 217 1.24 12.52 -8.06
C GLY A 217 1.94 11.70 -6.99
N PHE A 218 1.56 11.92 -5.71
CA PHE A 218 2.11 11.18 -4.59
C PHE A 218 1.86 9.68 -4.71
N TRP A 219 0.60 9.27 -4.89
CA TRP A 219 0.26 7.85 -4.89
C TRP A 219 0.77 7.12 -6.13
N ALA A 220 0.74 7.75 -7.32
CA ALA A 220 1.29 7.15 -8.53
C ALA A 220 2.81 6.96 -8.44
N ALA A 221 3.52 7.93 -7.87
CA ALA A 221 4.96 7.78 -7.62
C ALA A 221 5.24 6.72 -6.54
N PHE A 222 4.40 6.62 -5.51
CA PHE A 222 4.54 5.58 -4.49
C PHE A 222 4.26 4.17 -5.04
N VAL A 223 3.36 4.02 -6.05
CA VAL A 223 3.23 2.77 -6.83
C VAL A 223 4.56 2.42 -7.49
N CYS A 224 5.19 3.37 -8.19
CA CYS A 224 6.48 3.15 -8.86
C CYS A 224 7.58 2.69 -7.89
N CYS A 225 7.61 3.28 -6.68
CA CYS A 225 8.60 2.96 -5.66
C CYS A 225 8.41 1.58 -5.04
N ASN A 226 7.19 1.05 -5.05
CA ASN A 226 6.87 -0.26 -4.50
C ASN A 226 6.83 -1.35 -5.58
N GLU A 227 6.55 -1.01 -6.84
CA GLU A 227 6.55 -1.95 -7.96
C GLU A 227 7.13 -1.32 -9.24
N LEU A 228 8.35 -1.70 -9.58
CA LEU A 228 9.06 -1.18 -10.76
C LEU A 228 8.33 -1.50 -12.08
N PRO A 229 7.79 -2.71 -12.31
CA PRO A 229 6.98 -2.96 -13.51
C PRO A 229 5.75 -2.05 -13.59
N ALA A 230 5.22 -1.61 -12.45
CA ALA A 230 4.10 -0.67 -12.39
C ALA A 230 4.53 0.80 -12.59
N ALA A 231 5.81 1.10 -12.81
CA ALA A 231 6.26 2.47 -13.10
C ALA A 231 5.61 3.06 -14.35
N LEU A 232 5.21 2.21 -15.31
CA LEU A 232 4.46 2.62 -16.50
C LEU A 232 3.13 3.31 -16.12
N PHE A 233 2.47 2.88 -15.04
CA PHE A 233 1.27 3.54 -14.53
C PHE A 233 1.55 5.00 -14.16
N GLY A 234 2.64 5.26 -13.42
CA GLY A 234 3.02 6.61 -13.03
C GLY A 234 3.31 7.51 -14.21
N VAL A 235 4.05 7.00 -15.21
CA VAL A 235 4.35 7.73 -16.45
C VAL A 235 3.08 8.02 -17.25
N ALA A 236 2.20 7.02 -17.40
CA ALA A 236 0.97 7.17 -18.15
C ALA A 236 0.05 8.22 -17.52
N VAL A 237 -0.16 8.15 -16.20
CA VAL A 237 -1.03 9.11 -15.49
C VAL A 237 -0.42 10.51 -15.51
N PHE A 238 0.90 10.66 -15.36
CA PHE A 238 1.57 11.94 -15.55
C PHE A 238 1.29 12.52 -16.95
N ALA A 239 1.47 11.73 -18.01
CA ALA A 239 1.25 12.19 -19.38
C ALA A 239 -0.22 12.59 -19.63
N LEU A 240 -1.17 11.83 -19.10
CA LEU A 240 -2.60 12.14 -19.19
C LEU A 240 -2.93 13.45 -18.47
N LEU A 241 -2.47 13.62 -17.22
CA LEU A 241 -2.72 14.84 -16.44
C LEU A 241 -1.98 16.05 -17.03
N TRP A 242 -0.80 15.85 -17.62
CA TRP A 242 -0.08 16.90 -18.34
C TRP A 242 -0.89 17.41 -19.53
N ARG A 243 -1.47 16.52 -20.33
CA ARG A 243 -2.36 16.90 -21.45
C ARG A 243 -3.61 17.63 -20.97
N VAL A 244 -4.12 17.31 -19.79
CA VAL A 244 -5.33 17.93 -19.24
C VAL A 244 -5.07 19.31 -18.64
N CYS A 245 -4.02 19.46 -17.82
CA CYS A 245 -3.72 20.73 -17.16
C CYS A 245 -2.22 20.83 -16.77
N PRO A 246 -1.34 21.25 -17.70
CA PRO A 246 0.10 21.30 -17.45
C PRO A 246 0.47 22.11 -16.20
N ARG A 247 -0.23 23.24 -15.98
CA ARG A 247 0.02 24.11 -14.82
C ARG A 247 -0.21 23.38 -13.49
N LYS A 248 -1.34 22.67 -13.32
CA LYS A 248 -1.62 21.96 -12.06
C LYS A 248 -0.78 20.70 -11.92
N THR A 249 -0.49 20.02 -13.01
CA THR A 249 0.47 18.91 -13.01
C THR A 249 1.86 19.40 -12.57
N SER A 250 2.29 20.57 -13.04
CA SER A 250 3.60 21.13 -12.66
C SER A 250 3.69 21.53 -11.19
N ILE A 251 2.68 22.23 -10.66
CA ILE A 251 2.79 22.83 -9.31
C ILE A 251 2.22 21.94 -8.18
N TRP A 252 1.43 20.91 -8.51
CA TRP A 252 0.83 20.01 -7.51
C TRP A 252 1.26 18.56 -7.68
N PHE A 253 1.14 18.00 -8.89
CA PHE A 253 1.50 16.59 -9.13
C PHE A 253 3.01 16.37 -8.97
N ILE A 254 3.85 17.16 -9.65
CA ILE A 254 5.31 16.95 -9.65
C ILE A 254 5.89 17.07 -8.23
N PRO A 255 5.63 18.15 -7.45
CA PRO A 255 6.14 18.24 -6.09
C PRO A 255 5.70 17.09 -5.20
N ALA A 256 4.44 16.65 -5.32
CA ALA A 256 3.92 15.54 -4.53
C ALA A 256 4.55 14.19 -4.94
N ALA A 257 4.82 13.98 -6.24
CA ALA A 257 5.49 12.79 -6.76
C ALA A 257 6.97 12.72 -6.34
N ILE A 258 7.64 13.87 -6.20
CA ILE A 258 9.03 13.93 -5.76
C ILE A 258 9.19 13.35 -4.34
N VAL A 259 8.19 13.47 -3.45
CA VAL A 259 8.30 12.99 -2.06
C VAL A 259 8.63 11.49 -1.97
N PRO A 260 7.81 10.56 -2.49
CA PRO A 260 8.14 9.13 -2.43
C PRO A 260 9.35 8.78 -3.30
N LEU A 261 9.58 9.45 -4.44
CA LEU A 261 10.75 9.20 -5.30
C LEU A 261 12.05 9.56 -4.59
N ALA A 262 12.12 10.74 -3.98
CA ALA A 262 13.27 11.19 -3.21
C ALA A 262 13.51 10.26 -2.03
N ALA A 263 12.47 9.86 -1.31
CA ALA A 263 12.59 8.88 -0.21
C ALA A 263 13.09 7.52 -0.72
N PHE A 264 12.63 7.06 -1.89
CA PHE A 264 13.10 5.83 -2.52
C PHE A 264 14.59 5.90 -2.84
N PHE A 265 15.03 6.93 -3.55
CA PHE A 265 16.44 7.08 -3.90
C PHE A 265 17.31 7.31 -2.66
N PHE A 266 16.85 8.09 -1.70
CA PHE A 266 17.56 8.34 -0.46
C PHE A 266 17.76 7.07 0.37
N THR A 267 16.72 6.25 0.54
CA THR A 267 16.85 4.99 1.28
C THR A 267 17.74 3.98 0.56
N ASN A 268 17.70 3.94 -0.79
CA ASN A 268 18.65 3.13 -1.57
C ASN A 268 20.08 3.67 -1.42
N TYR A 269 20.27 4.99 -1.45
CA TYR A 269 21.55 5.62 -1.18
C TYR A 269 22.05 5.22 0.20
N LEU A 270 21.26 5.34 1.26
CA LEU A 270 21.68 4.92 2.61
C LEU A 270 22.15 3.47 2.67
N VAL A 271 21.45 2.52 2.04
CA VAL A 271 21.89 1.11 2.00
C VAL A 271 23.17 0.93 1.21
N THR A 272 23.42 1.75 0.20
CA THR A 272 24.58 1.66 -0.72
C THR A 272 25.71 2.64 -0.41
N SER A 273 25.54 3.56 0.55
CA SER A 273 26.51 4.58 0.95
C SER A 273 26.91 4.50 2.42
N LEU A 274 26.14 3.87 3.32
CA LEU A 274 26.63 3.28 4.60
C LEU A 274 27.55 2.05 4.36
N VAL A 275 28.20 2.10 3.21
CA VAL A 275 28.88 1.12 2.39
C VAL A 275 30.12 1.80 1.75
N MET A 276 30.39 3.06 2.11
CA MET A 276 31.61 3.78 1.71
C MET A 276 32.32 4.43 2.90
N THR A 277 31.95 4.06 4.13
CA THR A 277 32.58 4.53 5.38
C THR A 277 32.68 3.37 6.35
#